data_AF-A0AA41Z1K6-F1
#
_entry.id   AF-A0AA41Z1K6-F1
#
_cell.length_a   1.000
_cell.length_b   1.000
_cell.length_c   1.000
_cell.angle_alpha   90.00
_cell.angle_beta   90.00
_cell.angle_gamma   90.00
#
_symmetry.space_group_name_H-M   'P 1'
#
loop_
_entity.id
_entity.type
_entity.pdbx_description
1 polymer ?
#
loop_
_entity_poly.entity_id
_entity_poly.type
_entity_poly.pdbx_seq_one_letter_code
_entity_poly.pdbx_strand_id
1 'polypeptide(L)'
;MKRNSIYLTSLTVLVCMGLSPAQAALLNFDLTGSRNASFQLDSNPTPDMFSSSFVGSQIQFSNVSGIFGGTAGTADISFGTFLINQLNIDSASLGFTQFSGPDIFTGTAAMPVFAPSTFQLTGFISGASTLTISLANSVATVPLPKTLPLFAAALVGFGLFRRRKAALAA
;
A
#
# COMPACT_ATOMS: atom_id res chain seq x y z
N MET A 1 -15.48 -0.61 -69.87
CA MET A 1 -15.65 -1.28 -68.56
C MET A 1 -14.59 -0.76 -67.60
N LYS A 2 -14.97 0.04 -66.59
CA LYS A 2 -14.05 0.57 -65.56
C LYS A 2 -14.25 -0.26 -64.28
N ARG A 3 -13.18 -0.86 -63.76
CA ARG A 3 -13.17 -1.60 -62.48
C ARG A 3 -12.80 -0.64 -61.35
N ASN A 4 -13.75 -0.39 -60.44
CA ASN A 4 -13.50 0.34 -59.19
C ASN A 4 -12.94 -0.62 -58.15
N SER A 5 -11.67 -0.43 -57.76
CA SER A 5 -11.08 -1.07 -56.59
C SER A 5 -11.38 -0.25 -55.33
N ILE A 6 -12.10 -0.84 -54.39
CA ILE A 6 -12.37 -0.27 -53.06
C ILE A 6 -11.34 -0.88 -52.10
N TYR A 7 -10.45 -0.06 -51.54
CA TYR A 7 -9.51 -0.46 -50.51
C TYR A 7 -10.18 -0.32 -49.14
N LEU A 8 -10.39 -1.45 -48.43
CA LEU A 8 -10.74 -1.45 -47.01
C LEU A 8 -9.47 -1.19 -46.19
N THR A 9 -9.42 -0.08 -45.47
CA THR A 9 -8.40 0.21 -44.45
C THR A 9 -8.92 -0.22 -43.08
N SER A 10 -8.34 -1.29 -42.52
CA SER A 10 -8.59 -1.74 -41.15
C SER A 10 -7.83 -0.85 -40.15
N LEU A 11 -8.57 -0.20 -39.24
CA LEU A 11 -8.02 0.58 -38.14
C LEU A 11 -7.75 -0.34 -36.94
N THR A 12 -6.50 -0.76 -36.74
CA THR A 12 -6.08 -1.52 -35.56
C THR A 12 -5.80 -0.55 -34.42
N VAL A 13 -6.64 -0.55 -33.38
CA VAL A 13 -6.41 0.21 -32.15
C VAL A 13 -5.49 -0.61 -31.23
N LEU A 14 -4.25 -0.15 -31.06
CA LEU A 14 -3.29 -0.73 -30.13
C LEU A 14 -3.58 -0.18 -28.72
N VAL A 15 -4.13 -1.01 -27.84
CA VAL A 15 -4.28 -0.67 -26.41
C VAL A 15 -2.93 -0.86 -25.74
N CYS A 16 -2.19 0.24 -25.54
CA CYS A 16 -1.04 0.24 -24.64
C CYS A 16 -1.55 0.09 -23.21
N MET A 17 -1.47 -1.12 -22.65
CA MET A 17 -1.58 -1.32 -21.22
C MET A 17 -0.37 -0.66 -20.57
N GLY A 18 -0.56 0.57 -20.09
CA GLY A 18 0.47 1.28 -19.33
C GLY A 18 0.81 0.47 -18.08
N LEU A 19 2.04 -0.02 -18.00
CA LEU A 19 2.67 -0.40 -16.74
C LEU A 19 2.79 0.89 -15.93
N SER A 20 1.80 1.19 -15.11
CA SER A 20 1.93 2.24 -14.11
C SER A 20 3.09 1.87 -13.19
N PRO A 21 4.05 2.77 -12.91
CA PRO A 21 5.07 2.50 -11.92
C PRO A 21 4.37 2.12 -10.61
N ALA A 22 4.84 1.05 -9.95
CA ALA A 22 4.36 0.64 -8.64
C ALA A 22 4.66 1.78 -7.66
N GLN A 23 3.70 2.67 -7.49
CA GLN A 23 3.81 3.76 -6.54
C GLN A 23 3.90 3.15 -5.15
N ALA A 24 4.90 3.58 -4.38
CA ALA A 24 5.05 3.19 -3.00
C ALA A 24 3.79 3.60 -2.21
N ALA A 25 3.08 2.61 -1.66
CA ALA A 25 1.90 2.85 -0.85
C ALA A 25 2.33 3.12 0.58
N LEU A 26 1.81 4.19 1.19
CA LEU A 26 2.06 4.47 2.59
C LEU A 26 1.32 3.46 3.47
N LEU A 27 2.06 2.80 4.36
CA LEU A 27 1.57 1.78 5.28
C LEU A 27 1.63 2.29 6.72
N ASN A 28 0.61 1.97 7.50
CA ASN A 28 0.57 2.18 8.94
C ASN A 28 0.97 0.89 9.67
N PHE A 29 1.90 1.00 10.59
CA PHE A 29 2.43 -0.08 11.42
C PHE A 29 1.98 0.15 12.86
N ASP A 30 1.09 -0.70 13.36
CA ASP A 30 0.57 -0.64 14.73
C ASP A 30 1.03 -1.85 15.53
N LEU A 31 1.91 -1.62 16.50
CA LEU A 31 2.32 -2.59 17.50
C LEU A 31 1.43 -2.43 18.73
N THR A 32 0.78 -3.51 19.15
CA THR A 32 -0.10 -3.53 20.33
C THR A 32 0.19 -4.74 21.22
N GLY A 33 0.02 -4.61 22.54
CA GLY A 33 0.21 -5.73 23.48
C GLY A 33 1.05 -5.31 24.69
N SER A 34 2.20 -5.97 24.87
CA SER A 34 3.15 -5.67 25.95
C SER A 34 3.96 -4.39 25.71
N ARG A 35 4.07 -3.98 24.44
CA ARG A 35 4.61 -2.69 24.00
C ARG A 35 3.68 -2.11 22.95
N ASN A 36 3.63 -0.79 22.90
CA ASN A 36 2.75 -0.06 22.00
C ASN A 36 3.56 0.94 21.19
N ALA A 37 3.42 0.86 19.87
CA ALA A 37 4.01 1.81 18.95
C ALA A 37 3.13 1.95 17.70
N SER A 38 3.07 3.13 17.10
CA SER A 38 2.41 3.36 15.81
C SER A 38 3.25 4.29 14.96
N PHE A 39 3.61 3.87 13.75
CA PHE A 39 4.41 4.66 12.81
C PHE A 39 4.04 4.32 11.37
N GLN A 40 4.53 5.11 10.42
CA GLN A 40 4.24 4.92 9.00
C GLN A 40 5.53 4.76 8.20
N LEU A 41 5.52 3.84 7.24
CA LEU A 41 6.59 3.65 6.26
C LEU A 41 5.96 3.36 4.90
N ASP A 42 6.69 3.64 3.83
CA ASP A 42 6.31 3.21 2.49
C ASP A 42 6.30 1.67 2.38
N SER A 43 5.57 1.13 1.40
CA SER A 43 5.52 -0.32 1.12
C SER A 43 6.84 -0.89 0.61
N ASN A 44 7.70 -0.04 0.07
CA ASN A 44 9.00 -0.38 -0.50
C ASN A 44 10.01 0.74 -0.22
N PRO A 45 10.26 1.04 1.07
CA PRO A 45 11.10 2.15 1.46
C PRO A 45 12.57 1.80 1.20
N THR A 46 13.39 2.82 0.97
CA THR A 46 14.85 2.64 0.94
C THR A 46 15.37 2.70 2.38
N PRO A 47 16.00 1.65 2.93
CA PRO A 47 16.55 1.69 4.28
C PRO A 47 17.74 2.65 4.40
N ASP A 48 17.92 3.25 5.58
CA ASP A 48 19.10 4.07 5.88
C ASP A 48 20.35 3.21 5.99
N MET A 49 20.20 2.01 6.57
CA MET A 49 21.23 0.99 6.64
C MET A 49 20.63 -0.38 6.36
N PHE A 50 21.40 -1.22 5.67
CA PHE A 50 21.03 -2.60 5.44
C PHE A 50 22.27 -3.49 5.41
N SER A 51 22.10 -4.75 5.80
CA SER A 51 23.10 -5.80 5.66
C SER A 51 22.44 -7.09 5.22
N SER A 52 23.13 -7.86 4.41
CA SER A 52 22.69 -9.17 3.94
C SER A 52 23.82 -10.17 4.08
N SER A 53 23.55 -11.31 4.69
CA SER A 53 24.50 -12.42 4.84
C SER A 53 23.82 -13.76 4.58
N PHE A 54 24.59 -14.85 4.60
CA PHE A 54 24.05 -16.21 4.41
C PHE A 54 23.10 -16.66 5.53
N VAL A 55 23.13 -16.01 6.69
CA VAL A 55 22.26 -16.34 7.83
C VAL A 55 21.06 -15.40 7.97
N GLY A 56 20.94 -14.37 7.13
CA GLY A 56 19.78 -13.47 7.16
C GLY A 56 20.06 -12.07 6.63
N SER A 57 19.02 -11.25 6.62
CA SER A 57 19.09 -9.84 6.24
C SER A 57 18.61 -8.96 7.39
N GLN A 58 19.18 -7.75 7.49
CA GLN A 58 18.77 -6.73 8.44
C GLN A 58 18.63 -5.40 7.71
N ILE A 59 17.56 -4.67 8.00
CA ILE A 59 17.32 -3.30 7.55
C ILE A 59 17.06 -2.42 8.77
N GLN A 60 17.42 -1.14 8.66
CA GLN A 60 17.19 -0.13 9.69
C GLN A 60 16.71 1.17 9.04
N PHE A 61 15.75 1.80 9.72
CA PHE A 61 15.25 3.14 9.47
C PHE A 61 15.50 3.97 10.72
N SER A 62 16.16 5.09 10.57
CA SER A 62 16.54 5.98 11.65
C SER A 62 15.56 7.15 11.76
N ASN A 63 15.32 7.62 12.98
CA ASN A 63 14.47 8.79 13.24
C ASN A 63 13.04 8.68 12.66
N VAL A 64 12.45 7.48 12.65
CA VAL A 64 11.07 7.28 12.17
C VAL A 64 10.11 7.96 13.13
N SER A 65 9.31 8.91 12.61
CA SER A 65 8.31 9.60 13.40
C SER A 65 7.11 8.71 13.69
N GLY A 66 6.61 8.76 14.92
CA GLY A 66 5.46 7.96 15.35
C GLY A 66 5.07 8.23 16.78
N ILE A 67 4.23 7.36 17.33
CA ILE A 67 3.88 7.32 18.74
C ILE A 67 4.54 6.07 19.32
N PHE A 68 5.37 6.23 20.34
CA PHE A 68 6.12 5.16 20.96
C PHE A 68 5.87 5.18 22.47
N GLY A 69 5.30 4.12 23.02
CA GLY A 69 4.94 4.06 24.45
C GLY A 69 3.85 5.08 24.84
N GLY A 70 3.02 5.50 23.89
CA GLY A 70 1.97 6.51 24.10
C GLY A 70 2.43 7.96 23.92
N THR A 71 3.71 8.20 23.61
CA THR A 71 4.27 9.54 23.43
C THR A 71 4.70 9.75 21.98
N ALA A 72 4.34 10.89 21.39
CA ALA A 72 4.82 11.26 20.06
C ALA A 72 6.33 11.54 20.08
N GLY A 73 7.06 11.00 19.11
CA GLY A 73 8.51 11.15 19.03
C GLY A 73 9.08 10.46 17.80
N THR A 74 10.38 10.19 17.85
CA THR A 74 11.10 9.42 16.83
C THR A 74 11.70 8.16 17.44
N ALA A 75 11.89 7.14 16.61
CA ALA A 75 12.56 5.90 16.99
C ALA A 75 13.44 5.39 15.85
N ASP A 76 14.46 4.62 16.21
CA ASP A 76 15.18 3.79 15.26
C ASP A 76 14.48 2.42 15.19
N ILE A 77 14.13 2.00 13.98
CA ILE A 77 13.32 0.81 13.73
C ILE A 77 14.09 -0.11 12.81
N SER A 78 14.28 -1.35 13.25
CA SER A 78 15.00 -2.36 12.47
C SER A 78 14.14 -3.60 12.27
N PHE A 79 14.21 -4.18 11.07
CA PHE A 79 13.56 -5.44 10.71
C PHE A 79 14.59 -6.41 10.17
N GLY A 80 14.48 -7.69 10.48
CA GLY A 80 15.42 -8.67 9.94
C GLY A 80 15.43 -10.03 10.60
N THR A 81 16.24 -10.92 10.05
CA THR A 81 16.41 -12.30 10.52
C THR A 81 17.83 -12.61 10.96
N PHE A 82 18.72 -11.60 10.96
CA PHE A 82 20.16 -11.79 11.17
C PHE A 82 20.58 -11.63 12.64
N LEU A 83 21.12 -10.45 13.00
CA LEU A 83 21.68 -10.20 14.33
C LEU A 83 20.65 -9.66 15.32
N ILE A 84 19.55 -9.10 14.81
CA ILE A 84 18.50 -8.46 15.57
C ILE A 84 17.22 -9.23 15.25
N ASN A 85 16.37 -9.51 16.24
CA ASN A 85 15.11 -10.21 16.01
C ASN A 85 14.25 -9.49 14.94
N GLN A 86 13.18 -10.17 14.49
CA GLN A 86 12.26 -9.76 13.42
C GLN A 86 11.82 -8.31 13.47
N LEU A 87 11.58 -7.77 14.66
CA LEU A 87 11.35 -6.35 14.87
C LEU A 87 12.16 -5.84 16.07
N ASN A 88 12.80 -4.69 15.88
CA ASN A 88 13.40 -3.91 16.93
C ASN A 88 12.93 -2.46 16.85
N ILE A 89 12.63 -1.88 17.99
CA ILE A 89 12.32 -0.45 18.12
C ILE A 89 13.13 0.08 19.28
N ASP A 90 13.95 1.09 19.03
CA ASP A 90 14.66 1.86 20.03
C ASP A 90 14.15 3.30 20.02
N SER A 91 13.51 3.72 21.11
CA SER A 91 13.02 5.08 21.28
C SER A 91 13.26 5.56 22.70
N ALA A 92 13.41 6.88 22.88
CA ALA A 92 13.58 7.47 24.20
C ALA A 92 12.39 7.21 25.15
N SER A 93 11.18 7.06 24.61
CA SER A 93 9.95 6.86 25.40
C SER A 93 9.58 5.39 25.62
N LEU A 94 9.93 4.50 24.69
CA LEU A 94 9.63 3.06 24.75
C LEU A 94 10.82 2.24 25.29
N GLY A 95 12.03 2.80 25.20
CA GLY A 95 13.29 2.10 25.38
C GLY A 95 13.58 1.13 24.24
N PHE A 96 14.63 0.33 24.42
CA PHE A 96 14.98 -0.74 23.50
C PHE A 96 13.99 -1.90 23.62
N THR A 97 13.36 -2.27 22.51
CA THR A 97 12.44 -3.41 22.41
C THR A 97 12.84 -4.34 21.30
N GLN A 98 12.68 -5.64 21.54
CA GLN A 98 13.12 -6.67 20.61
C GLN A 98 12.11 -7.82 20.56
N PHE A 99 11.69 -8.16 19.35
CA PHE A 99 10.60 -9.09 19.09
C PHE A 99 10.97 -10.12 18.05
N SER A 100 10.81 -11.39 18.41
CA SER A 100 10.92 -12.52 17.50
C SER A 100 9.57 -12.91 16.92
N GLY A 101 9.55 -13.43 15.69
CA GLY A 101 8.33 -13.80 15.00
C GLY A 101 8.52 -14.28 13.56
N PRO A 102 7.45 -14.30 12.75
CA PRO A 102 7.53 -14.52 11.31
C PRO A 102 8.19 -13.34 10.59
N ASP A 103 8.63 -13.58 9.34
CA ASP A 103 9.21 -12.55 8.49
C ASP A 103 8.19 -11.46 8.14
N ILE A 104 8.56 -10.20 8.39
CA ILE A 104 7.68 -9.04 8.26
C ILE A 104 7.74 -8.42 6.87
N PHE A 105 8.86 -8.60 6.16
CA PHE A 105 9.07 -8.09 4.81
C PHE A 105 9.61 -9.18 3.89
N THR A 106 9.43 -8.95 2.58
CA THR A 106 9.98 -9.78 1.51
C THR A 106 10.94 -8.95 0.65
N GLY A 107 11.58 -9.56 -0.35
CA GLY A 107 12.57 -8.86 -1.19
C GLY A 107 13.97 -8.91 -0.60
N THR A 108 14.82 -7.98 -1.01
CA THR A 108 16.22 -7.92 -0.58
C THR A 108 16.39 -6.89 0.54
N ALA A 109 17.49 -6.97 1.29
CA ALA A 109 17.79 -5.97 2.32
C ALA A 109 17.88 -4.53 1.75
N ALA A 110 18.32 -4.37 0.49
CA ALA A 110 18.38 -3.07 -0.17
C ALA A 110 17.03 -2.59 -0.71
N MET A 111 16.09 -3.51 -0.96
CA MET A 111 14.77 -3.23 -1.53
C MET A 111 13.71 -4.08 -0.80
N PRO A 112 13.43 -3.77 0.48
CA PRO A 112 12.43 -4.49 1.24
C PRO A 112 11.03 -4.17 0.72
N VAL A 113 10.13 -5.14 0.80
CA VAL A 113 8.73 -5.02 0.41
C VAL A 113 7.86 -5.44 1.59
N PHE A 114 7.15 -4.48 2.15
CA PHE A 114 6.14 -4.66 3.19
C PHE A 114 4.76 -4.83 2.57
N ALA A 115 3.97 -5.71 3.15
CA ALA A 115 2.59 -5.95 2.74
C ALA A 115 1.64 -5.83 3.95
N PRO A 116 0.40 -5.35 3.75
CA PRO A 116 -0.61 -5.37 4.79
C PRO A 116 -0.84 -6.79 5.32
N SER A 117 -0.65 -6.97 6.62
CA SER A 117 -0.78 -8.26 7.31
C SER A 117 -0.74 -8.04 8.83
N THR A 118 -1.03 -9.09 9.59
CA THR A 118 -0.91 -9.10 11.05
C THR A 118 0.07 -10.19 11.48
N PHE A 119 1.03 -9.81 12.30
CA PHE A 119 2.11 -10.68 12.78
C PHE A 119 2.06 -10.81 14.29
N GLN A 120 2.17 -12.05 14.78
CA GLN A 120 2.30 -12.32 16.21
C GLN A 120 3.77 -12.34 16.59
N LEU A 121 4.12 -11.51 17.56
CA LEU A 121 5.48 -11.24 17.97
C LEU A 121 5.69 -11.58 19.45
N THR A 122 6.84 -12.14 19.77
CA THR A 122 7.22 -12.51 21.14
C THR A 122 8.62 -12.01 21.43
N GLY A 123 8.81 -11.26 22.51
CA GLY A 123 10.12 -10.83 22.99
C GLY A 123 10.42 -11.39 24.37
N PHE A 124 11.62 -11.92 24.58
CA PHE A 124 12.06 -12.39 25.91
C PHE A 124 12.00 -11.27 26.96
N ILE A 125 12.44 -10.07 26.57
CA ILE A 125 12.41 -8.86 27.42
C ILE A 125 11.19 -7.97 27.18
N SER A 126 10.61 -8.02 25.97
CA SER A 126 9.55 -7.09 25.55
C SER A 126 8.13 -7.65 25.70
N GLY A 127 7.98 -8.93 26.05
CA GLY A 127 6.69 -9.62 26.16
C GLY A 127 6.07 -9.96 24.80
N ALA A 128 4.81 -10.39 24.80
CA ALA A 128 4.06 -10.69 23.59
C ALA A 128 3.37 -9.44 23.03
N SER A 129 3.41 -9.23 21.72
CA SER A 129 2.76 -8.12 21.02
C SER A 129 2.30 -8.56 19.63
N THR A 130 1.37 -7.83 19.06
CA THR A 130 0.84 -8.04 17.71
C THR A 130 1.17 -6.81 16.87
N LEU A 131 1.85 -7.01 15.74
CA LEU A 131 2.12 -5.98 14.75
C LEU A 131 1.06 -6.08 13.64
N THR A 132 0.33 -4.99 13.39
CA THR A 132 -0.61 -4.89 12.26
C THR A 132 -0.09 -3.88 11.26
N ILE A 133 0.07 -4.31 10.02
CA ILE A 133 0.41 -3.46 8.88
C ILE A 133 -0.85 -3.24 8.06
N SER A 134 -1.23 -1.98 7.83
CA SER A 134 -2.41 -1.61 7.06
C SER A 134 -2.10 -0.48 6.07
N LEU A 135 -2.94 -0.30 5.05
CA LEU A 135 -2.80 0.85 4.14
C LEU A 135 -3.23 2.12 4.89
N ALA A 136 -2.34 3.13 4.97
CA ALA A 136 -2.60 4.39 5.67
C ALA A 136 -3.82 5.12 5.10
N ASN A 137 -4.09 4.96 3.79
CA ASN A 137 -5.22 5.56 3.08
C ASN A 137 -6.32 4.55 2.75
N SER A 138 -6.55 3.52 3.56
CA SER A 138 -7.71 2.63 3.40
C SER A 138 -9.01 3.34 3.72
N VAL A 139 -9.39 4.30 2.87
CA VAL A 139 -10.77 4.77 2.76
C VAL A 139 -11.57 3.52 2.41
N ALA A 140 -12.43 3.07 3.33
CA ALA A 140 -13.41 2.04 3.05
C ALA A 140 -14.06 2.38 1.71
N THR A 141 -13.85 1.53 0.69
CA THR A 141 -14.50 1.68 -0.60
C THR A 141 -15.99 1.51 -0.36
N VAL A 142 -16.67 2.62 -0.04
CA VAL A 142 -18.13 2.68 0.03
C VAL A 142 -18.60 2.23 -1.35
N PRO A 143 -19.30 1.09 -1.47
CA PRO A 143 -19.83 0.68 -2.76
C PRO A 143 -20.69 1.82 -3.28
N LEU A 144 -20.27 2.40 -4.41
CA LEU A 144 -21.03 3.48 -5.05
C LEU A 144 -22.48 3.00 -5.19
N PRO A 145 -23.46 3.79 -4.73
CA PRO A 145 -24.86 3.43 -4.87
C PRO A 145 -25.13 3.08 -6.33
N LYS A 146 -25.72 1.89 -6.57
CA LYS A 146 -26.07 1.40 -7.92
C LYS A 146 -26.99 2.35 -8.72
N THR A 147 -27.45 3.44 -8.10
CA THR A 147 -28.31 4.48 -8.66
C THR A 147 -27.57 5.47 -9.57
N LEU A 148 -26.25 5.62 -9.46
CA LEU A 148 -25.46 6.53 -10.31
C LEU A 148 -25.51 6.20 -11.83
N PRO A 149 -25.30 4.94 -12.26
CA PRO A 149 -25.44 4.59 -13.68
C PRO A 149 -26.88 4.72 -14.20
N LEU A 150 -27.89 4.50 -13.34
CA LEU A 150 -29.31 4.70 -13.69
C LEU A 150 -29.65 6.18 -13.88
N PHE A 151 -29.11 7.08 -13.06
CA PHE A 151 -29.26 8.52 -13.22
C PHE A 151 -28.61 9.03 -14.51
N ALA A 152 -27.39 8.55 -14.82
CA ALA A 152 -26.71 8.88 -16.07
C ALA A 152 -27.51 8.38 -17.30
N ALA A 153 -28.09 7.17 -17.25
CA ALA A 153 -28.94 6.65 -18.31
C ALA A 153 -30.22 7.47 -18.50
N ALA A 154 -30.85 7.94 -17.43
CA ALA A 154 -32.05 8.78 -17.49
C ALA A 154 -31.79 10.14 -18.17
N LEU A 155 -30.64 10.77 -17.90
CA LEU A 155 -30.23 12.04 -18.52
C LEU A 155 -30.01 11.90 -20.04
N VAL A 156 -29.36 10.82 -20.48
CA VAL A 156 -29.16 10.54 -21.91
C VAL A 156 -30.49 10.26 -22.62
N GLY A 157 -31.36 9.47 -21.99
CA GLY A 157 -32.70 9.18 -22.53
C GLY A 157 -33.57 10.43 -22.72
N PHE A 158 -33.53 11.38 -21.77
CA PHE A 158 -34.30 12.62 -21.85
C PHE A 158 -33.80 13.57 -22.95
N GLY A 159 -32.47 13.64 -23.15
CA GLY A 159 -31.86 14.43 -24.23
C GLY A 159 -32.25 13.95 -25.63
N LEU A 160 -32.32 12.63 -25.82
CA LEU A 160 -32.74 12.01 -27.09
C LEU A 160 -34.24 12.18 -27.37
N PHE A 161 -35.09 12.13 -26.34
CA PHE A 161 -36.53 12.40 -26.48
C PHE A 161 -36.82 13.84 -26.91
N ARG A 162 -36.05 14.83 -26.42
CA ARG A 162 -36.23 16.23 -26.80
C ARG A 162 -35.85 16.49 -28.27
N ARG A 163 -34.79 15.85 -28.78
CA ARG A 163 -34.37 15.99 -30.18
C ARG A 163 -35.37 15.39 -31.17
N ARG A 164 -36.05 14.31 -30.79
CA ARG A 164 -37.09 13.70 -31.63
C ARG A 164 -38.34 14.56 -31.80
N LYS A 165 -38.71 15.35 -30.79
CA LYS A 165 -39.86 16.29 -30.91
C LYS A 165 -39.54 17.54 -31.73
N ALA A 166 -38.28 17.98 -31.76
CA ALA A 166 -37.86 19.13 -32.57
C ALA A 166 -37.76 18.80 -34.07
N ALA A 167 -37.44 17.55 -34.43
CA ALA A 167 -37.33 17.11 -35.83
C ALA A 167 -38.67 16.73 -36.49
N LEU A 168 -39.79 16.77 -35.74
CA LEU A 168 -41.13 16.43 -36.23
C LEU A 168 -42.06 17.66 -36.29
N ALA A 169 -41.54 18.84 -35.94
CA ALA A 169 -42.23 20.13 -35.97
C ALA A 169 -41.57 21.15 -36.93
N ALA A 170 -40.67 20.68 -37.79
CA ALA A 170 -40.07 21.40 -38.91
C ALA A 170 -40.39 20.64 -40.20
#